data_AF-A0A6P2M6V6-F1
#
_entry.id   AF-A0A6P2M6V6-F1
#
_cell.length_a   1.000
_cell.length_b   1.000
_cell.length_c   1.000
_cell.angle_alpha   90.00
_cell.angle_beta   90.00
_cell.angle_gamma   90.00
#
_symmetry.space_group_name_H-M   'P 1'
#
loop_
_entity.id
_entity.type
_entity.pdbx_description
1 polymer ?
#
loop_
_entity_poly.entity_id
_entity_poly.type
_entity_poly.pdbx_seq_one_letter_code
_entity_poly.pdbx_strand_id
1 'polypeptide(L)'
;MQTSIHTPSHPEPVSDAVAAPRERFWPEGWWKLMEIRIGIIPLPVYFILLALIVGFSVTGKVPGEISMAIAVLAFFGFTCAELGKRLPLLRNIGAAAIFATFVPSALTYYHVLPKPVLNLTVEFTKSTNFLYLFIASIIVGSILSMDRRVLIQGFVKIFIPLAAGSVAAAIVGTAVGTALGLGARHTLLYIVVPIMAGGVGEGAIPLSIGYSELMHLPQGEMFAMVLPPVMLGSLTAIILSGALDMIGKRFPHLTGNGRLQVGESGDMTPENEEIRGHVDVSHIAGAGITAITLYLVGLMAHKLFGLPAPVAMLFLAVLVKLARAVSPPLQEGAFVVYKFFSTAVTYPLLFAIGVAMTPWDKLTAAFTIVNVVTIVSTVATLMGTGFVVGRLMKMYPIDTAIVNACHSGQGGTGDVAILTAANRMQLMPFAQIATRIGGAIVVTVTLILIAHFG
;
A
#
# COMPACT_ATOMS: atom_id res chain seq x y z
N MET A 1 25.97 64.30 61.30
CA MET A 1 27.23 65.06 61.14
C MET A 1 28.39 64.10 61.34
N GLN A 2 28.92 63.53 60.25
CA GLN A 2 30.32 63.16 60.05
C GLN A 2 30.44 62.42 58.72
N THR A 3 30.88 63.20 57.75
CA THR A 3 31.43 62.80 56.46
C THR A 3 32.79 62.12 56.67
N SER A 4 33.00 60.97 56.02
CA SER A 4 34.35 60.56 55.62
C SER A 4 34.31 60.05 54.18
N ILE A 5 35.06 60.77 53.34
CA ILE A 5 35.34 60.46 51.95
C ILE A 5 36.65 59.68 51.95
N HIS A 6 36.69 58.52 51.30
CA HIS A 6 37.94 57.97 50.77
C HIS A 6 37.70 57.40 49.36
N THR A 7 38.62 57.80 48.48
CA THR A 7 38.72 57.69 47.02
C THR A 7 38.94 56.24 46.51
N PRO A 8 38.88 55.99 45.18
CA PRO A 8 38.40 54.74 44.59
C PRO A 8 39.53 53.73 44.32
N SER A 9 39.27 52.45 44.57
CA SER A 9 40.09 51.34 44.05
C SER A 9 39.55 50.88 42.70
N HIS A 10 40.46 50.71 41.75
CA HIS A 10 40.24 50.24 40.38
C HIS A 10 39.32 49.02 40.23
N PRO A 11 38.58 48.88 39.11
CA PRO A 11 37.76 47.71 38.85
C PRO A 11 38.62 46.52 38.39
N GLU A 12 38.59 45.42 39.14
CA GLU A 12 39.02 44.11 38.62
C GLU A 12 37.90 43.53 37.74
N PRO A 13 38.19 43.06 36.52
CA PRO A 13 37.23 42.34 35.71
C PRO A 13 37.31 40.85 36.06
N VAL A 14 36.59 40.41 37.08
CA VAL A 14 36.40 38.96 37.29
C VAL A 14 35.23 38.51 36.43
N SER A 15 35.63 37.95 35.30
CA SER A 15 34.84 37.18 34.36
C SER A 15 34.06 36.05 35.06
N ASP A 16 32.83 36.31 35.47
CA ASP A 16 31.82 35.26 35.66
C ASP A 16 31.25 34.88 34.29
N ALA A 17 32.07 34.20 33.50
CA ALA A 17 31.57 33.35 32.44
C ALA A 17 30.82 32.21 33.12
N VAL A 18 29.50 32.39 33.30
CA VAL A 18 28.57 31.32 33.68
C VAL A 18 28.71 30.24 32.60
N ALA A 19 29.52 29.23 32.90
CA ALA A 19 29.63 28.05 32.08
C ALA A 19 28.23 27.44 31.97
N ALA A 20 27.67 27.44 30.76
CA ALA A 20 26.44 26.74 30.46
C ALA A 20 26.54 25.32 31.04
N PRO A 21 25.55 24.84 31.82
CA PRO A 21 25.63 23.53 32.42
C PRO A 21 25.80 22.50 31.30
N ARG A 22 26.88 21.71 31.37
CA ARG A 22 27.08 20.56 30.48
C ARG A 22 25.85 19.66 30.64
N GLU A 23 24.95 19.65 29.66
CA GLU A 23 23.79 18.76 29.64
C GLU A 23 24.27 17.33 29.96
N ARG A 24 23.78 16.74 31.07
CA ARG A 24 24.10 15.36 31.41
C ARG A 24 23.51 14.46 30.32
N PHE A 25 24.34 13.59 29.75
CA PHE A 25 23.91 12.63 28.71
C PHE A 25 22.75 11.72 29.18
N TRP A 26 22.58 11.55 30.48
CA TRP A 26 21.47 10.84 31.09
C TRP A 26 20.63 11.77 31.97
N PRO A 27 19.28 11.75 31.90
CA PRO A 27 18.43 10.97 31.00
C PRO A 27 18.12 11.66 29.66
N GLU A 28 18.38 12.97 29.56
CA GLU A 28 17.93 13.81 28.46
C GLU A 28 18.65 13.53 27.13
N GLY A 29 19.96 13.25 27.16
CA GLY A 29 20.73 12.84 25.97
C GLY A 29 20.30 11.46 25.43
N TRP A 30 19.95 10.53 26.32
CA TRP A 30 19.39 9.23 25.95
C TRP A 30 17.99 9.35 25.34
N TRP A 31 17.14 10.24 25.89
CA TRP A 31 15.84 10.55 25.29
C TRP A 31 15.97 11.17 23.91
N LYS A 32 16.90 12.11 23.70
CA LYS A 32 17.23 12.65 22.36
C LYS A 32 17.65 11.54 21.38
N LEU A 33 18.39 10.52 21.83
CA LEU A 33 18.77 9.38 21.00
C LEU A 33 17.59 8.45 20.67
N MET A 34 16.67 8.26 21.61
CA MET A 34 15.42 7.50 21.44
C MET A 34 14.40 8.23 20.53
N GLU A 35 14.53 9.55 20.37
CA GLU A 35 13.72 10.34 19.45
C GLU A 35 14.18 10.19 17.99
N ILE A 36 15.45 9.83 17.74
CA ILE A 36 15.91 9.47 16.40
C ILE A 36 15.31 8.12 16.02
N ARG A 37 14.54 8.07 14.93
CA ARG A 37 13.80 6.88 14.50
C ARG A 37 14.17 6.45 13.08
N ILE A 38 14.28 5.14 12.88
CA ILE A 38 14.28 4.50 11.55
C ILE A 38 12.88 3.92 11.35
N GLY A 39 12.06 4.62 10.56
CA GLY A 39 10.62 4.34 10.50
C GLY A 39 9.95 4.63 11.86
N ILE A 40 9.43 3.59 12.51
CA ILE A 40 8.85 3.70 13.86
C ILE A 40 9.81 3.26 14.98
N ILE A 41 10.96 2.66 14.64
CA ILE A 41 11.86 2.02 15.59
C ILE A 41 12.86 3.07 16.11
N PRO A 42 12.95 3.31 17.44
CA PRO A 42 13.99 4.14 18.03
C PRO A 42 15.38 3.61 17.71
N LEU A 43 16.34 4.50 17.43
CA LEU A 43 17.68 4.13 16.98
C LEU A 43 18.40 3.15 17.92
N PRO A 44 18.36 3.29 19.26
CA PRO A 44 18.98 2.31 20.16
C PRO A 44 18.32 0.93 20.06
N VAL A 45 16.99 0.89 19.97
CA VAL A 45 16.22 -0.37 19.81
C VAL A 45 16.54 -1.03 18.48
N TYR A 46 16.74 -0.24 17.42
CA TYR A 46 17.12 -0.74 16.09
C TYR A 46 18.45 -1.52 16.13
N PHE A 47 19.48 -1.00 16.81
CA PHE A 47 20.76 -1.71 16.92
C PHE A 47 20.68 -2.97 17.77
N ILE A 48 19.86 -2.94 18.84
CA ILE A 48 19.60 -4.14 19.66
C ILE A 48 18.88 -5.20 18.82
N LEU A 49 17.86 -4.82 18.06
CA LEU A 49 17.15 -5.73 17.16
C LEU A 49 18.09 -6.32 16.11
N LEU A 50 18.96 -5.52 15.50
CA LEU A 50 19.97 -6.01 14.57
C LEU A 50 20.89 -7.04 15.24
N ALA A 51 21.41 -6.75 16.43
CA ALA A 51 22.28 -7.66 17.17
C ALA A 51 21.57 -8.98 17.50
N LEU A 52 20.30 -8.94 17.91
CA LEU A 52 19.50 -10.12 18.19
C LEU A 52 19.23 -10.93 16.92
N ILE A 53 18.80 -10.29 15.82
CA ILE A 53 18.54 -10.95 14.54
C ILE A 53 19.81 -11.64 14.02
N VAL A 54 20.97 -10.96 14.10
CA VAL A 54 22.26 -11.53 13.72
C VAL A 54 22.64 -12.69 14.64
N GLY A 55 22.53 -12.53 15.96
CA GLY A 55 22.85 -13.58 16.93
C GLY A 55 22.01 -14.85 16.74
N PHE A 56 20.70 -14.70 16.55
CA PHE A 56 19.82 -15.84 16.26
C PHE A 56 20.05 -16.43 14.87
N SER A 57 20.42 -15.62 13.87
CA SER A 57 20.73 -16.10 12.52
C SER A 57 22.04 -16.90 12.47
N VAL A 58 23.07 -16.46 13.19
CA VAL A 58 24.38 -17.14 13.26
C VAL A 58 24.28 -18.45 14.03
N THR A 59 23.48 -18.48 15.10
CA THR A 59 23.24 -19.72 15.86
C THR A 59 22.33 -20.71 15.14
N GLY A 60 21.72 -20.31 14.01
CA GLY A 60 20.79 -21.13 13.23
C GLY A 60 19.47 -21.45 13.94
N LYS A 61 19.26 -20.91 15.15
CA LYS A 61 18.09 -21.17 16.00
C LYS A 61 17.23 -19.91 16.09
N VAL A 62 16.71 -19.44 14.96
CA VAL A 62 15.74 -18.34 14.95
C VAL A 62 14.42 -18.86 15.51
N PRO A 63 13.87 -18.29 16.60
CA PRO A 63 12.58 -18.69 17.12
C PRO A 63 11.49 -18.52 16.05
N GLY A 64 10.69 -19.56 15.81
CA GLY A 64 9.54 -19.53 14.90
C GLY A 64 8.31 -18.80 15.46
N GLU A 65 8.50 -17.98 16.49
CA GLU A 65 7.43 -17.33 17.22
C GLU A 65 7.02 -16.00 16.58
N ILE A 66 5.76 -15.60 16.79
CA ILE A 66 5.19 -14.37 16.24
C ILE A 66 6.02 -13.14 16.63
N SER A 67 6.56 -13.09 17.85
CA SER A 67 7.40 -11.99 18.33
C SER A 67 8.66 -11.80 17.48
N MET A 68 9.33 -12.91 17.11
CA MET A 68 10.52 -12.88 16.26
C MET A 68 10.15 -12.51 14.82
N ALA A 69 9.05 -13.05 14.30
CA ALA A 69 8.55 -12.70 12.97
C ALA A 69 8.25 -11.20 12.87
N ILE A 70 7.48 -10.63 13.81
CA ILE A 70 7.17 -9.20 13.83
C ILE A 70 8.45 -8.36 13.93
N ALA A 71 9.40 -8.75 14.78
CA ALA A 71 10.67 -8.04 14.92
C ALA A 71 11.48 -8.02 13.62
N VAL A 72 11.60 -9.17 12.94
CA VAL A 72 12.31 -9.32 11.66
C VAL A 72 11.61 -8.51 10.56
N LEU A 73 10.29 -8.66 10.41
CA LEU A 73 9.50 -7.94 9.41
C LEU A 73 9.57 -6.43 9.63
N ALA A 74 9.46 -5.98 10.89
CA ALA A 74 9.58 -4.58 11.24
C ALA A 74 10.96 -4.04 10.93
N PHE A 75 12.01 -4.72 11.40
CA PHE A 75 13.38 -4.33 11.16
C PHE A 75 13.65 -4.16 9.67
N PHE A 76 13.55 -5.24 8.89
CA PHE A 76 13.90 -5.16 7.46
C PHE A 76 12.93 -4.30 6.65
N GLY A 77 11.63 -4.33 6.96
CA GLY A 77 10.64 -3.50 6.26
C GLY A 77 10.91 -2.01 6.40
N PHE A 78 11.16 -1.53 7.63
CA PHE A 78 11.50 -0.13 7.86
C PHE A 78 12.89 0.22 7.34
N THR A 79 13.88 -0.69 7.43
CA THR A 79 15.22 -0.46 6.85
C THR A 79 15.13 -0.28 5.33
N CYS A 80 14.46 -1.18 4.62
CA CYS A 80 14.29 -1.07 3.16
C CYS A 80 13.52 0.21 2.78
N ALA A 81 12.46 0.54 3.50
CA ALA A 81 11.70 1.76 3.26
C ALA A 81 12.54 3.03 3.50
N GLU A 82 13.34 3.06 4.57
CA GLU A 82 14.22 4.19 4.90
C GLU A 82 15.33 4.37 3.86
N LEU A 83 15.92 3.28 3.37
CA LEU A 83 16.86 3.33 2.24
C LEU A 83 16.21 3.95 1.00
N GLY A 84 14.97 3.58 0.69
CA GLY A 84 14.21 4.20 -0.40
C GLY A 84 13.93 5.69 -0.18
N LYS A 85 13.62 6.11 1.05
CA LYS A 85 13.39 7.52 1.41
C LYS A 85 14.64 8.40 1.31
N ARG A 86 15.82 7.82 1.50
CA ARG A 86 17.09 8.56 1.47
C ARG A 86 17.64 8.82 0.07
N LEU A 87 17.07 8.21 -0.98
CA LEU A 87 17.47 8.45 -2.36
C LEU A 87 16.85 9.75 -2.90
N PRO A 88 17.64 10.82 -3.15
CA PRO A 88 17.10 12.15 -3.45
C PRO A 88 16.30 12.22 -4.75
N LEU A 89 16.65 11.42 -5.77
CA LEU A 89 15.93 11.42 -7.05
C LEU A 89 14.61 10.65 -7.01
N LEU A 90 14.52 9.60 -6.18
CA LEU A 90 13.42 8.62 -6.20
C LEU A 90 12.47 8.74 -5.00
N ARG A 91 12.85 9.47 -3.93
CA ARG A 91 12.02 9.65 -2.71
C ARG A 91 10.60 10.08 -3.01
N ASN A 92 10.42 10.94 -4.02
CA ASN A 92 9.14 11.54 -4.38
C ASN A 92 8.30 10.68 -5.34
N ILE A 93 8.81 9.53 -5.79
CA ILE A 93 8.14 8.60 -6.72
C ILE A 93 7.79 7.29 -5.99
N GLY A 94 7.51 7.36 -4.69
CA GLY A 94 7.14 6.17 -3.91
C GLY A 94 8.28 5.17 -3.68
N ALA A 95 9.55 5.61 -3.75
CA ALA A 95 10.70 4.73 -3.54
C ALA A 95 10.64 3.93 -2.24
N ALA A 96 10.02 4.45 -1.17
CA ALA A 96 9.84 3.72 0.07
C ALA A 96 9.06 2.41 -0.13
N ALA A 97 7.95 2.45 -0.90
CA ALA A 97 7.14 1.28 -1.18
C ALA A 97 7.86 0.33 -2.16
N ILE A 98 8.47 0.88 -3.22
CA ILE A 98 9.24 0.09 -4.20
C ILE A 98 10.38 -0.66 -3.49
N PHE A 99 11.16 0.03 -2.67
CA PHE A 99 12.27 -0.59 -1.94
C PHE A 99 11.77 -1.58 -0.91
N ALA A 100 10.69 -1.28 -0.17
CA ALA A 100 10.12 -2.22 0.80
C ALA A 100 9.59 -3.51 0.16
N THR A 101 9.18 -3.49 -1.12
CA THR A 101 8.64 -4.68 -1.82
C THR A 101 9.66 -5.40 -2.70
N PHE A 102 10.38 -4.68 -3.55
CA PHE A 102 11.19 -5.29 -4.61
C PHE A 102 12.64 -5.56 -4.19
N VAL A 103 13.21 -4.77 -3.28
CA VAL A 103 14.56 -5.06 -2.76
C VAL A 103 14.60 -6.39 -2.01
N PRO A 104 13.64 -6.71 -1.11
CA PRO A 104 13.61 -8.01 -0.43
C PRO A 104 13.47 -9.18 -1.40
N SER A 105 12.67 -9.03 -2.46
CA SER A 105 12.56 -10.01 -3.55
C SER A 105 13.92 -10.29 -4.21
N ALA A 106 14.66 -9.22 -4.55
CA ALA A 106 16.00 -9.34 -5.10
C ALA A 106 16.99 -9.97 -4.10
N LEU A 107 16.97 -9.55 -2.84
CA LEU A 107 17.85 -10.10 -1.79
C LEU A 107 17.61 -11.60 -1.56
N THR A 108 16.36 -12.05 -1.66
CA THR A 108 15.99 -13.47 -1.62
C THR A 108 16.56 -14.22 -2.82
N TYR A 109 16.39 -13.66 -4.02
CA TYR A 109 16.85 -14.28 -5.27
C TYR A 109 18.37 -14.41 -5.35
N TYR A 110 19.11 -13.38 -4.93
CA TYR A 110 20.58 -13.40 -4.88
C TYR A 110 21.15 -14.10 -3.63
N HIS A 111 20.30 -14.74 -2.82
CA HIS A 111 20.69 -15.45 -1.59
C HIS A 111 21.46 -14.59 -0.57
N VAL A 112 21.19 -13.29 -0.53
CA VAL A 112 21.79 -12.35 0.43
C VAL A 112 21.08 -12.42 1.78
N LEU A 113 19.77 -12.71 1.78
CA LEU A 113 19.02 -12.90 3.02
C LEU A 113 19.41 -14.22 3.71
N PRO A 114 19.72 -14.22 5.02
CA PRO A 114 20.00 -15.44 5.76
C PRO A 114 18.83 -16.43 5.67
N LYS A 115 19.12 -17.71 5.40
CA LYS A 115 18.11 -18.77 5.31
C LYS A 115 17.12 -18.81 6.48
N PRO A 116 17.56 -18.63 7.75
CA PRO A 116 16.62 -18.62 8.88
C PRO A 116 15.59 -17.47 8.80
N VAL A 117 16.02 -16.28 8.36
CA VAL A 117 15.15 -15.10 8.17
C VAL A 117 14.18 -15.31 7.01
N LEU A 118 14.69 -15.86 5.91
CA LEU A 118 13.88 -16.20 4.74
C LEU A 118 12.78 -17.21 5.11
N ASN A 119 13.16 -18.32 5.74
CA ASN A 119 12.22 -19.38 6.12
C ASN A 119 11.15 -18.85 7.09
N LEU A 120 11.56 -18.12 8.14
CA LEU A 120 10.64 -17.49 9.08
C LEU A 120 9.65 -16.58 8.36
N THR A 121 10.12 -15.74 7.44
CA THR A 121 9.28 -14.79 6.71
C THR A 121 8.28 -15.51 5.79
N VAL A 122 8.73 -16.51 5.05
CA VAL A 122 7.88 -17.30 4.13
C VAL A 122 6.84 -18.09 4.92
N GLU A 123 7.26 -18.79 5.97
CA GLU A 123 6.39 -19.60 6.81
C GLU A 123 5.35 -18.75 7.52
N PHE A 124 5.77 -17.64 8.15
CA PHE A 124 4.85 -16.70 8.79
C PHE A 124 3.83 -16.14 7.80
N THR A 125 4.28 -15.70 6.62
CA THR A 125 3.39 -15.09 5.62
C THR A 125 2.35 -16.10 5.11
N LYS A 126 2.77 -17.33 4.81
CA LYS A 126 1.89 -18.37 4.28
C LYS A 126 0.94 -18.96 5.33
N SER A 127 1.42 -19.15 6.57
CA SER A 127 0.61 -19.76 7.64
C SER A 127 -0.43 -18.80 8.21
N THR A 128 -0.06 -17.54 8.42
CA THR A 128 -0.94 -16.57 9.12
C THR A 128 -1.89 -15.84 8.20
N ASN A 129 -1.61 -15.78 6.90
CA ASN A 129 -2.37 -14.94 5.97
C ASN A 129 -2.45 -13.47 6.44
N PHE A 130 -1.38 -12.98 7.05
CA PHE A 130 -1.25 -11.65 7.67
C PHE A 130 -1.72 -10.48 6.79
N LEU A 131 -1.55 -10.61 5.47
CA LEU A 131 -2.07 -9.67 4.48
C LEU A 131 -3.57 -9.38 4.67
N TYR A 132 -4.39 -10.40 4.92
CA TYR A 132 -5.83 -10.22 5.04
C TYR A 132 -6.23 -9.56 6.35
N LEU A 133 -5.49 -9.78 7.45
CA LEU A 133 -5.67 -9.03 8.69
C LEU A 133 -5.38 -7.53 8.47
N PHE A 134 -4.32 -7.21 7.73
CA PHE A 134 -4.00 -5.85 7.36
C PHE A 134 -5.10 -5.24 6.48
N ILE A 135 -5.53 -5.94 5.43
CA ILE A 135 -6.59 -5.48 4.52
C ILE A 135 -7.89 -5.24 5.31
N ALA A 136 -8.28 -6.16 6.20
CA ALA A 136 -9.46 -6.01 7.03
C ALA A 136 -9.41 -4.76 7.91
N SER A 137 -8.29 -4.57 8.61
CA SER A 137 -8.08 -3.44 9.51
C SER A 137 -8.09 -2.09 8.76
N ILE A 138 -7.47 -2.03 7.58
CA ILE A 138 -7.45 -0.81 6.77
C ILE A 138 -8.82 -0.53 6.15
N ILE A 139 -9.46 -1.51 5.50
CA ILE A 139 -10.74 -1.30 4.81
C ILE A 139 -11.83 -0.95 5.82
N VAL A 140 -12.02 -1.76 6.86
CA VAL A 140 -13.06 -1.51 7.85
C VAL A 140 -12.77 -0.22 8.60
N GLY A 141 -11.52 -0.01 9.03
CA GLY A 141 -11.11 1.21 9.71
C GLY A 141 -11.39 2.48 8.90
N SER A 142 -10.99 2.50 7.62
CA SER A 142 -11.21 3.64 6.73
C SER A 142 -12.67 3.85 6.32
N ILE A 143 -13.47 2.80 6.11
CA ILE A 143 -14.91 2.92 5.81
C ILE A 143 -15.67 3.44 7.02
N LEU A 144 -15.43 2.86 8.20
CA LEU A 144 -16.14 3.25 9.41
C LEU A 144 -15.79 4.68 9.83
N SER A 145 -14.58 5.16 9.56
CA SER A 145 -14.18 6.55 9.83
C SER A 145 -14.60 7.56 8.75
N MET A 146 -15.06 7.12 7.57
CA MET A 146 -15.40 8.01 6.45
C MET A 146 -16.78 8.64 6.60
N ASP A 147 -16.99 9.82 6.01
CA ASP A 147 -18.34 10.36 5.86
C ASP A 147 -19.16 9.50 4.89
N ARG A 148 -20.42 9.26 5.26
CA ARG A 148 -21.37 8.43 4.51
C ARG A 148 -21.67 8.96 3.11
N ARG A 149 -21.71 10.28 2.90
CA ARG A 149 -21.99 10.91 1.61
C ARG A 149 -20.81 10.71 0.67
N VAL A 150 -19.59 10.92 1.16
CA VAL A 150 -18.35 10.64 0.44
C VAL A 150 -18.28 9.17 0.03
N LEU A 151 -18.66 8.26 0.94
CA LEU A 151 -18.74 6.82 0.67
C LEU A 151 -19.70 6.52 -0.49
N ILE A 152 -20.98 6.89 -0.37
CA ILE A 152 -22.01 6.57 -1.38
C ILE A 152 -21.65 7.16 -2.75
N GLN A 153 -21.27 8.44 -2.78
CA GLN A 153 -20.97 9.13 -4.03
C GLN A 153 -19.68 8.62 -4.68
N GLY A 154 -18.66 8.31 -3.87
CA GLY A 154 -17.41 7.71 -4.34
C GLY A 154 -17.63 6.34 -4.96
N PHE A 155 -18.40 5.49 -4.29
CA PHE A 155 -18.66 4.11 -4.72
C PHE A 155 -19.36 4.03 -6.08
N VAL A 156 -20.40 4.84 -6.31
CA VAL A 156 -21.14 4.79 -7.57
C VAL A 156 -20.31 5.38 -8.71
N LYS A 157 -19.62 6.49 -8.46
CA LYS A 157 -18.90 7.21 -9.51
C LYS A 157 -17.61 6.52 -9.96
N ILE A 158 -16.95 5.72 -9.09
CA ILE A 158 -15.66 5.10 -9.43
C ILE A 158 -15.75 4.06 -10.55
N PHE A 159 -16.91 3.43 -10.75
CA PHE A 159 -17.11 2.46 -11.82
C PHE A 159 -16.95 3.06 -13.22
N ILE A 160 -17.26 4.35 -13.40
CA ILE A 160 -17.21 5.00 -14.71
C ILE A 160 -15.76 5.24 -15.17
N PRO A 161 -14.88 5.90 -14.39
CA PRO A 161 -13.44 5.99 -14.71
C PRO A 161 -12.77 4.62 -14.85
N LEU A 162 -13.18 3.64 -14.04
CA LEU A 162 -12.66 2.28 -14.10
C LEU A 162 -13.00 1.61 -15.43
N ALA A 163 -14.28 1.52 -15.78
CA ALA A 163 -14.72 0.89 -17.02
C ALA A 163 -14.16 1.61 -18.26
N ALA A 164 -14.24 2.95 -18.29
CA ALA A 164 -13.67 3.73 -19.39
C ALA A 164 -12.15 3.54 -19.50
N GLY A 165 -11.46 3.50 -18.36
CA GLY A 165 -10.02 3.24 -18.30
C GLY A 165 -9.65 1.86 -18.82
N SER A 166 -10.38 0.82 -18.42
CA SER A 166 -10.11 -0.56 -18.88
C SER A 166 -10.32 -0.68 -20.39
N VAL A 167 -11.36 -0.05 -20.96
CA VAL A 167 -11.60 -0.04 -22.41
C VAL A 167 -10.52 0.74 -23.15
N ALA A 168 -10.16 1.94 -22.68
CA ALA A 168 -9.12 2.75 -23.30
C ALA A 168 -7.75 2.05 -23.23
N ALA A 169 -7.41 1.46 -22.08
CA ALA A 169 -6.18 0.70 -21.90
C ALA A 169 -6.13 -0.57 -22.75
N ALA A 170 -7.27 -1.27 -22.91
CA ALA A 170 -7.39 -2.38 -23.86
C ALA A 170 -7.05 -1.95 -25.29
N ILE A 171 -7.63 -0.85 -25.76
CA ILE A 171 -7.41 -0.35 -27.13
C ILE A 171 -5.97 0.12 -27.32
N VAL A 172 -5.48 1.02 -26.45
CA VAL A 172 -4.16 1.63 -26.61
C VAL A 172 -3.05 0.61 -26.34
N GLY A 173 -3.17 -0.19 -25.28
CA GLY A 173 -2.20 -1.23 -24.95
C GLY A 173 -2.06 -2.25 -26.08
N THR A 174 -3.18 -2.75 -26.61
CA THR A 174 -3.16 -3.69 -27.74
C THR A 174 -2.64 -3.04 -29.02
N ALA A 175 -3.01 -1.79 -29.32
CA ALA A 175 -2.49 -1.08 -30.49
C ALA A 175 -0.97 -0.89 -30.43
N VAL A 176 -0.44 -0.46 -29.29
CA VAL A 176 1.01 -0.25 -29.09
C VAL A 176 1.76 -1.57 -29.20
N GLY A 177 1.33 -2.63 -28.52
CA GLY A 177 2.01 -3.92 -28.62
C GLY A 177 1.93 -4.55 -30.02
N THR A 178 0.81 -4.35 -30.72
CA THR A 178 0.68 -4.78 -32.12
C THR A 178 1.63 -4.01 -33.04
N ALA A 179 1.71 -2.69 -32.88
CA ALA A 179 2.63 -1.84 -33.65
C ALA A 179 4.10 -2.20 -33.42
N LEU A 180 4.44 -2.72 -32.23
CA LEU A 180 5.78 -3.20 -31.89
C LEU A 180 6.03 -4.67 -32.28
N GLY A 181 5.07 -5.33 -32.93
CA GLY A 181 5.24 -6.68 -33.50
C GLY A 181 4.88 -7.86 -32.59
N LEU A 182 4.22 -7.63 -31.43
CA LEU A 182 3.78 -8.71 -30.54
C LEU A 182 2.54 -9.46 -31.06
N GLY A 183 1.76 -8.83 -31.94
CA GLY A 183 0.49 -9.34 -32.45
C GLY A 183 -0.70 -9.07 -31.51
N ALA A 184 -1.84 -8.70 -32.09
CA ALA A 184 -3.00 -8.18 -31.33
C ALA A 184 -3.57 -9.17 -30.31
N ARG A 185 -3.77 -10.44 -30.69
CA ARG A 185 -4.30 -11.48 -29.79
C ARG A 185 -3.34 -11.73 -28.64
N HIS A 186 -2.04 -11.80 -28.91
CA HIS A 186 -1.05 -12.04 -27.87
C HIS A 186 -0.97 -10.86 -26.89
N THR A 187 -0.88 -9.64 -27.41
CA THR A 187 -0.84 -8.43 -26.57
C THR A 187 -2.08 -8.29 -25.69
N LEU A 188 -3.28 -8.47 -26.27
CA LEU A 188 -4.50 -8.35 -25.50
C LEU A 188 -4.59 -9.41 -24.39
N LEU A 189 -4.42 -10.69 -24.73
CA LEU A 189 -4.70 -11.80 -23.82
C LEU A 189 -3.61 -12.05 -22.78
N TYR A 190 -2.34 -11.82 -23.12
CA TYR A 190 -1.20 -12.16 -22.27
C TYR A 190 -0.51 -10.96 -21.63
N ILE A 191 -0.80 -9.74 -22.07
CA ILE A 191 -0.21 -8.52 -21.48
C ILE A 191 -1.32 -7.63 -20.90
N VAL A 192 -2.22 -7.12 -21.74
CA VAL A 192 -3.15 -6.06 -21.34
C VAL A 192 -4.23 -6.56 -20.37
N VAL A 193 -4.91 -7.66 -20.70
CA VAL A 193 -5.92 -8.26 -19.82
C VAL A 193 -5.32 -8.68 -18.48
N PRO A 194 -4.17 -9.40 -18.42
CA PRO A 194 -3.54 -9.75 -17.15
C PRO A 194 -3.22 -8.55 -16.27
N ILE A 195 -2.70 -7.46 -16.83
CA ILE A 195 -2.45 -6.21 -16.08
C ILE A 195 -3.74 -5.75 -15.41
N MET A 196 -4.87 -5.77 -16.11
CA MET A 196 -6.17 -5.31 -15.63
C MET A 196 -6.99 -6.39 -14.87
N ALA A 197 -6.43 -7.59 -14.67
CA ALA A 197 -7.18 -8.71 -14.09
C ALA A 197 -7.31 -8.62 -12.56
N GLY A 198 -6.72 -7.62 -11.90
CA GLY A 198 -6.84 -7.46 -10.45
C GLY A 198 -5.86 -8.30 -9.63
N GLY A 199 -4.71 -8.65 -10.22
CA GLY A 199 -3.59 -9.28 -9.52
C GLY A 199 -3.43 -10.77 -9.73
N VAL A 200 -2.58 -11.39 -8.89
CA VAL A 200 -2.21 -12.81 -9.05
C VAL A 200 -3.33 -13.76 -8.60
N GLY A 201 -3.82 -13.59 -7.38
CA GLY A 201 -4.80 -14.50 -6.77
C GLY A 201 -6.17 -14.44 -7.45
N GLU A 202 -6.62 -13.24 -7.75
CA GLU A 202 -7.99 -12.94 -8.19
C GLU A 202 -8.07 -12.72 -9.71
N GLY A 203 -6.93 -12.51 -10.36
CA GLY A 203 -6.84 -12.27 -11.80
C GLY A 203 -6.09 -13.38 -12.52
N ALA A 204 -4.76 -13.40 -12.39
CA ALA A 204 -3.89 -14.28 -13.15
C ALA A 204 -4.22 -15.77 -12.99
N ILE A 205 -4.54 -16.22 -11.76
CA ILE A 205 -4.92 -17.63 -11.52
C ILE A 205 -6.25 -17.97 -12.20
N PRO A 206 -7.39 -17.30 -11.93
CA PRO A 206 -8.65 -17.55 -12.64
C PRO A 206 -8.56 -17.39 -14.15
N LEU A 207 -7.83 -16.38 -14.63
CA LEU A 207 -7.62 -16.15 -16.05
C LEU A 207 -6.87 -17.33 -16.70
N SER A 208 -5.84 -17.84 -16.03
CA SER A 208 -5.07 -18.99 -16.53
C SER A 208 -5.89 -20.28 -16.51
N ILE A 209 -6.78 -20.46 -15.53
CA ILE A 209 -7.73 -21.59 -15.49
C ILE A 209 -8.68 -21.50 -16.68
N GLY A 210 -9.33 -20.35 -16.87
CA GLY A 210 -10.27 -20.16 -17.97
C GLY A 210 -9.62 -20.28 -19.35
N TYR A 211 -8.40 -19.75 -19.52
CA TYR A 211 -7.67 -19.97 -20.77
C TYR A 211 -7.24 -21.42 -20.96
N SER A 212 -6.85 -22.13 -19.90
CA SER A 212 -6.49 -23.56 -19.98
C SER A 212 -7.67 -24.40 -20.45
N GLU A 213 -8.86 -24.11 -19.93
CA GLU A 213 -10.11 -24.79 -20.31
C GLU A 213 -10.50 -24.50 -21.77
N LEU A 214 -10.40 -23.24 -22.19
CA LEU A 214 -10.82 -22.81 -23.54
C LEU A 214 -9.78 -23.10 -24.63
N MET A 215 -8.48 -23.04 -24.33
CA MET A 215 -7.38 -23.20 -25.30
C MET A 215 -6.69 -24.57 -25.22
N HIS A 216 -7.11 -25.43 -24.30
CA HIS A 216 -6.52 -26.76 -24.05
C HIS A 216 -5.01 -26.78 -23.76
N LEU A 217 -4.47 -25.66 -23.26
CA LEU A 217 -3.08 -25.54 -22.82
C LEU A 217 -2.96 -25.76 -21.31
N PRO A 218 -1.82 -26.28 -20.80
CA PRO A 218 -1.63 -26.44 -19.36
C PRO A 218 -1.72 -25.12 -18.60
N GLN A 219 -2.52 -25.06 -17.53
CA GLN A 219 -2.68 -23.88 -16.68
C GLN A 219 -1.34 -23.30 -16.22
N GLY A 220 -0.37 -24.16 -15.87
CA GLY A 220 0.96 -23.73 -15.41
C GLY A 220 1.72 -22.90 -16.45
N GLU A 221 1.63 -23.26 -17.72
CA GLU A 221 2.27 -22.53 -18.82
C GLU A 221 1.56 -21.19 -19.05
N MET A 222 0.22 -21.19 -19.04
CA MET A 222 -0.58 -19.98 -19.16
C MET A 222 -0.28 -18.99 -18.04
N PHE A 223 -0.21 -19.49 -16.80
CA PHE A 223 0.13 -18.71 -15.62
C PHE A 223 1.55 -18.11 -15.71
N ALA A 224 2.52 -18.89 -16.20
CA ALA A 224 3.88 -18.43 -16.37
C ALA A 224 4.01 -17.29 -17.40
N MET A 225 3.13 -17.24 -18.40
CA MET A 225 3.09 -16.17 -19.40
C MET A 225 2.44 -14.89 -18.88
N VAL A 226 1.37 -15.00 -18.09
CA VAL A 226 0.60 -13.81 -17.62
C VAL A 226 1.18 -13.19 -16.35
N LEU A 227 1.94 -13.94 -15.56
CA LEU A 227 2.49 -13.46 -14.29
C LEU A 227 3.49 -12.29 -14.46
N PRO A 228 4.48 -12.35 -15.36
CA PRO A 228 5.45 -11.26 -15.52
C PRO A 228 4.81 -9.90 -15.88
N PRO A 229 3.87 -9.82 -16.84
CA PRO A 229 3.14 -8.58 -17.14
C PRO A 229 2.35 -8.01 -15.95
N VAL A 230 1.71 -8.85 -15.12
CA VAL A 230 0.99 -8.41 -13.90
C VAL A 230 1.95 -7.72 -12.93
N MET A 231 3.12 -8.31 -12.70
CA MET A 231 4.11 -7.77 -11.76
C MET A 231 4.69 -6.44 -12.25
N LEU A 232 5.05 -6.38 -13.54
CA LEU A 232 5.62 -5.17 -14.14
C LEU A 232 4.56 -4.06 -14.30
N GLY A 233 3.31 -4.43 -14.55
CA GLY A 233 2.15 -3.52 -14.49
C GLY A 233 2.01 -2.89 -13.11
N SER A 234 2.06 -3.70 -12.05
CA SER A 234 2.00 -3.20 -10.68
C SER A 234 3.19 -2.29 -10.35
N LEU A 235 4.43 -2.63 -10.75
CA LEU A 235 5.59 -1.77 -10.56
C LEU A 235 5.41 -0.41 -11.27
N THR A 236 4.92 -0.44 -12.51
CA THR A 236 4.62 0.76 -13.29
C THR A 236 3.59 1.63 -12.60
N ALA A 237 2.51 1.02 -12.09
CA ALA A 237 1.45 1.71 -11.37
C ALA A 237 1.96 2.40 -10.09
N ILE A 238 2.86 1.75 -9.35
CA ILE A 238 3.51 2.32 -8.15
C ILE A 238 4.32 3.56 -8.52
N ILE A 239 5.14 3.48 -9.57
CA ILE A 239 5.98 4.59 -10.06
C ILE A 239 5.10 5.75 -10.52
N LEU A 240 4.12 5.49 -11.38
CA LEU A 240 3.23 6.54 -11.90
C LEU A 240 2.37 7.17 -10.79
N SER A 241 1.95 6.40 -9.79
CA SER A 241 1.17 6.92 -8.65
C SER A 241 2.00 7.80 -7.73
N GLY A 242 3.27 7.45 -7.49
CA GLY A 242 4.23 8.32 -6.82
C GLY A 242 4.48 9.62 -7.60
N ALA A 243 4.63 9.52 -8.93
CA ALA A 243 4.77 10.71 -9.79
C ALA A 243 3.52 11.61 -9.75
N LEU A 244 2.32 11.02 -9.77
CA LEU A 244 1.07 11.77 -9.61
C LEU A 244 0.95 12.45 -8.24
N ASP A 245 1.43 11.83 -7.16
CA ASP A 245 1.49 12.48 -5.84
C ASP A 245 2.39 13.72 -5.85
N MET A 246 3.56 13.62 -6.49
CA MET A 246 4.46 14.76 -6.68
C MET A 246 3.78 15.89 -7.47
N ILE A 247 3.05 15.56 -8.53
CA ILE A 247 2.27 16.53 -9.32
C ILE A 247 1.16 17.15 -8.46
N GLY A 248 0.46 16.37 -7.64
CA GLY A 248 -0.61 16.85 -6.76
C GLY A 248 -0.11 17.83 -5.69
N LYS A 249 1.10 17.60 -5.17
CA LYS A 249 1.77 18.55 -4.26
C LYS A 249 2.09 19.88 -4.93
N ARG A 250 2.41 19.87 -6.23
CA ARG A 250 2.66 21.08 -7.03
C ARG A 250 1.37 21.76 -7.47
N PHE A 251 0.30 21.00 -7.71
CA PHE A 251 -1.01 21.49 -8.15
C PHE A 251 -2.13 21.01 -7.22
N PRO A 252 -2.33 21.66 -6.06
CA PRO A 252 -3.30 21.22 -5.05
C PRO A 252 -4.74 21.14 -5.56
N HIS A 253 -5.11 21.93 -6.56
CA HIS A 253 -6.46 21.92 -7.13
C HIS A 253 -6.81 20.60 -7.88
N LEU A 254 -5.82 19.79 -8.22
CA LEU A 254 -6.01 18.50 -8.91
C LEU A 254 -6.14 17.31 -7.95
N THR A 255 -5.94 17.50 -6.65
CA THR A 255 -5.98 16.43 -5.67
C THR A 255 -6.83 16.78 -4.44
N GLY A 256 -7.51 15.77 -3.92
CA GLY A 256 -8.21 15.82 -2.65
C GLY A 256 -7.39 15.27 -1.48
N ASN A 257 -6.09 14.98 -1.70
CA ASN A 257 -5.21 14.34 -0.71
C ASN A 257 -5.82 13.08 -0.08
N GLY A 258 -6.37 12.21 -0.92
CA GLY A 258 -7.07 10.98 -0.56
C GLY A 258 -8.57 11.13 -0.33
N ARG A 259 -9.16 12.24 -0.76
CA ARG A 259 -10.61 12.38 -0.97
C ARG A 259 -10.92 12.29 -2.46
N LEU A 260 -11.97 11.54 -2.83
CA LEU A 260 -12.37 11.38 -4.24
C LEU A 260 -13.34 12.46 -4.73
N GLN A 261 -14.20 13.01 -3.87
CA GLN A 261 -15.25 13.95 -4.28
C GLN A 261 -14.83 15.42 -4.08
N VAL A 262 -15.10 16.25 -5.08
CA VAL A 262 -14.93 17.71 -5.03
C VAL A 262 -16.23 18.33 -4.52
N GLY A 263 -16.20 19.05 -3.39
CA GLY A 263 -17.32 19.91 -2.97
C GLY A 263 -17.95 19.73 -1.58
N GLU A 264 -17.32 19.02 -0.63
CA GLU A 264 -17.74 19.07 0.78
C GLU A 264 -16.64 19.71 1.66
N SER A 265 -16.27 20.94 1.32
CA SER A 265 -15.52 21.85 2.20
C SER A 265 -16.42 22.52 3.25
N GLY A 266 -17.66 22.06 3.43
CA GLY A 266 -18.66 22.68 4.31
C GLY A 266 -18.75 22.13 5.74
N ASP A 267 -18.39 20.87 6.00
CA ASP A 267 -18.59 20.24 7.33
C ASP A 267 -17.38 19.45 7.86
N MET A 268 -16.25 19.46 7.17
CA MET A 268 -15.02 18.86 7.67
C MET A 268 -13.82 19.76 7.37
N THR A 269 -13.52 20.64 8.33
CA THR A 269 -12.19 21.26 8.42
C THR A 269 -11.12 20.17 8.55
N PRO A 270 -9.86 20.44 8.15
CA PRO A 270 -8.72 19.55 8.35
C PRO A 270 -8.53 19.08 9.81
N GLU A 271 -9.16 19.76 10.78
CA GLU A 271 -9.19 19.44 12.21
C GLU A 271 -10.01 18.18 12.57
N ASN A 272 -10.62 17.49 11.59
CA ASN A 272 -11.28 16.19 11.80
C ASN A 272 -10.35 14.97 11.56
N GLU A 273 -9.10 15.20 11.16
CA GLU A 273 -8.10 14.12 11.02
C GLU A 273 -7.27 13.89 12.30
N GLU A 274 -7.42 14.75 13.29
CA GLU A 274 -6.85 14.55 14.62
C GLU A 274 -7.76 13.66 15.47
N ILE A 275 -7.15 12.81 16.29
CA ILE A 275 -7.86 11.96 17.26
C ILE A 275 -8.58 12.91 18.23
N ARG A 276 -9.87 13.16 18.00
CA ARG A 276 -10.68 14.06 18.83
C ARG A 276 -11.00 13.37 20.16
N GLY A 277 -10.23 13.70 21.18
CA GLY A 277 -10.44 13.22 22.56
C GLY A 277 -9.65 11.95 22.92
N HIS A 278 -9.74 11.57 24.19
CA HIS A 278 -9.18 10.31 24.69
C HIS A 278 -10.01 9.14 24.13
N VAL A 279 -9.60 8.59 22.99
CA VAL A 279 -10.16 7.34 22.49
C VAL A 279 -9.76 6.24 23.47
N ASP A 280 -10.74 5.70 24.18
CA ASP A 280 -10.54 4.57 25.09
C ASP A 280 -10.03 3.35 24.30
N VAL A 281 -9.01 2.69 24.85
CA VAL A 281 -8.41 1.46 24.31
C VAL A 281 -9.48 0.39 24.07
N SER A 282 -10.54 0.37 24.88
CA SER A 282 -11.69 -0.53 24.71
C SER A 282 -12.40 -0.32 23.36
N HIS A 283 -12.56 0.93 22.91
CA HIS A 283 -13.16 1.24 21.61
C HIS A 283 -12.23 0.88 20.45
N ILE A 284 -10.91 1.06 20.62
CA ILE A 284 -9.90 0.62 19.63
C ILE A 284 -9.95 -0.90 19.48
N ALA A 285 -9.94 -1.63 20.60
CA ALA A 285 -10.03 -3.09 20.61
C ALA A 285 -11.36 -3.57 20.01
N GLY A 286 -12.47 -2.94 20.38
CA GLY A 286 -13.80 -3.22 19.80
C GLY A 286 -13.82 -3.02 18.29
N ALA A 287 -13.20 -1.97 17.78
CA ALA A 287 -13.11 -1.71 16.35
C ALA A 287 -12.23 -2.76 15.63
N GLY A 288 -11.11 -3.14 16.25
CA GLY A 288 -10.23 -4.20 15.73
C GLY A 288 -10.95 -5.54 15.64
N ILE A 289 -11.67 -5.94 16.69
CA ILE A 289 -12.49 -7.16 16.68
C ILE A 289 -13.59 -7.04 15.63
N THR A 290 -14.26 -5.90 15.51
CA THR A 290 -15.28 -5.67 14.47
C THR A 290 -14.73 -5.89 13.07
N ALA A 291 -13.52 -5.38 12.78
CA ALA A 291 -12.86 -5.60 11.49
C ALA A 291 -12.60 -7.09 11.21
N ILE A 292 -12.11 -7.82 12.20
CA ILE A 292 -11.87 -9.27 12.10
C ILE A 292 -13.20 -10.01 11.91
N THR A 293 -14.24 -9.68 12.68
CA THR A 293 -15.57 -10.30 12.56
C THR A 293 -16.14 -10.11 11.16
N LEU A 294 -16.09 -8.89 10.61
CA LEU A 294 -16.57 -8.62 9.24
C LEU A 294 -15.78 -9.42 8.19
N TYR A 295 -14.46 -9.57 8.38
CA TYR A 295 -13.64 -10.41 7.52
C TYR A 295 -14.01 -11.89 7.61
N LEU A 296 -14.23 -12.42 8.82
CA LEU A 296 -14.65 -13.81 9.04
C LEU A 296 -16.03 -14.10 8.43
N VAL A 297 -16.97 -13.16 8.54
CA VAL A 297 -18.26 -13.24 7.83
C VAL A 297 -18.03 -13.22 6.31
N GLY A 298 -17.08 -12.41 5.83
CA GLY A 298 -16.66 -12.42 4.43
C GLY A 298 -16.07 -13.77 3.97
N LEU A 299 -15.28 -14.44 4.81
CA LEU A 299 -14.80 -15.80 4.55
C LEU A 299 -15.93 -16.81 4.48
N MET A 300 -16.93 -16.68 5.35
CA MET A 300 -18.13 -17.53 5.29
C MET A 300 -18.90 -17.29 3.98
N ALA A 301 -19.10 -16.03 3.59
CA ALA A 301 -19.73 -15.68 2.33
C ALA A 301 -18.96 -16.23 1.12
N HIS A 302 -17.62 -16.25 1.19
CA HIS A 302 -16.80 -16.88 0.15
C HIS A 302 -17.06 -18.38 0.03
N LYS A 303 -17.16 -19.10 1.15
CA LYS A 303 -17.48 -20.54 1.13
C LYS A 303 -18.88 -20.85 0.63
N LEU A 304 -19.86 -19.99 0.94
CA LEU A 304 -21.26 -20.22 0.60
C LEU A 304 -21.62 -19.77 -0.82
N PHE A 305 -21.05 -18.64 -1.28
CA PHE A 305 -21.45 -17.97 -2.52
C PHE A 305 -20.30 -17.77 -3.51
N GLY A 306 -19.07 -18.15 -3.17
CA GLY A 306 -17.88 -17.95 -4.01
C GLY A 306 -17.35 -16.51 -4.06
N LEU A 307 -18.03 -15.54 -3.44
CA LEU A 307 -17.63 -14.13 -3.46
C LEU A 307 -16.29 -13.93 -2.74
N PRO A 308 -15.28 -13.23 -3.29
CA PRO A 308 -14.00 -13.02 -2.60
C PRO A 308 -14.19 -12.37 -1.21
N ALA A 309 -13.56 -12.93 -0.18
CA ALA A 309 -13.77 -12.52 1.20
C ALA A 309 -13.55 -11.00 1.46
N PRO A 310 -12.51 -10.34 0.91
CA PRO A 310 -12.36 -8.89 1.04
C PRO A 310 -13.51 -8.08 0.42
N VAL A 311 -14.10 -8.58 -0.67
CA VAL A 311 -15.24 -7.94 -1.35
C VAL A 311 -16.49 -8.07 -0.50
N ALA A 312 -16.77 -9.29 -0.01
CA ALA A 312 -17.88 -9.54 0.92
C ALA A 312 -17.80 -8.65 2.16
N MET A 313 -16.61 -8.62 2.79
CA MET A 313 -16.32 -7.78 3.95
C MET A 313 -16.54 -6.29 3.64
N LEU A 314 -16.10 -5.81 2.48
CA LEU A 314 -16.28 -4.42 2.07
C LEU A 314 -17.77 -4.07 1.95
N PHE A 315 -18.59 -4.90 1.30
CA PHE A 315 -20.03 -4.67 1.22
C PHE A 315 -20.69 -4.67 2.61
N LEU A 316 -20.30 -5.60 3.49
CA LEU A 316 -20.79 -5.65 4.86
C LEU A 316 -20.39 -4.40 5.66
N ALA A 317 -19.14 -3.95 5.56
CA ALA A 317 -18.65 -2.74 6.22
C ALA A 317 -19.43 -1.49 5.76
N VAL A 318 -19.68 -1.38 4.46
CA VAL A 318 -20.54 -0.32 3.90
C VAL A 318 -21.95 -0.42 4.44
N LEU A 319 -22.57 -1.61 4.42
CA LEU A 319 -23.93 -1.81 4.94
C LEU A 319 -24.05 -1.43 6.41
N VAL A 320 -23.10 -1.87 7.23
CA VAL A 320 -23.02 -1.54 8.66
C VAL A 320 -22.89 -0.04 8.88
N LYS A 321 -22.07 0.65 8.07
CA LYS A 321 -21.93 2.12 8.11
C LYS A 321 -23.22 2.83 7.70
N LEU A 322 -23.87 2.37 6.62
CA LEU A 322 -25.11 2.98 6.10
C LEU A 322 -26.31 2.75 7.04
N ALA A 323 -26.38 1.59 7.67
CA ALA A 323 -27.40 1.26 8.67
C ALA A 323 -27.21 2.00 10.01
N ARG A 324 -26.11 2.75 10.17
CA ARG A 324 -25.70 3.40 11.44
C ARG A 324 -25.58 2.40 12.60
N ALA A 325 -25.18 1.16 12.30
CA ALA A 325 -25.05 0.11 13.30
C ALA A 325 -23.81 0.29 14.22
N VAL A 326 -22.88 1.18 13.86
CA VAL A 326 -21.63 1.44 14.59
C VAL A 326 -21.71 2.81 15.28
N SER A 327 -21.50 2.81 16.60
CA SER A 327 -21.51 4.03 17.42
C SER A 327 -20.34 4.98 17.09
N PRO A 328 -20.47 6.31 17.31
CA PRO A 328 -19.38 7.26 17.03
C PRO A 328 -18.04 6.92 17.71
N PRO A 329 -17.98 6.52 19.00
CA PRO A 329 -16.73 6.13 19.64
C PRO A 329 -16.05 4.92 18.97
N LEU A 330 -16.85 3.98 18.45
CA LEU A 330 -16.35 2.82 17.73
C LEU A 330 -15.80 3.22 16.34
N GLN A 331 -16.35 4.27 15.70
CA GLN A 331 -15.81 4.83 14.46
C GLN A 331 -14.46 5.52 14.70
N GLU A 332 -14.30 6.25 15.80
CA GLU A 332 -13.02 6.83 16.22
C GLU A 332 -11.99 5.75 16.53
N GLY A 333 -12.38 4.70 17.26
CA GLY A 333 -11.55 3.52 17.49
C GLY A 333 -11.10 2.87 16.18
N ALA A 334 -12.00 2.76 15.19
CA ALA A 334 -11.71 2.22 13.87
C ALA A 334 -10.71 3.08 13.08
N PHE A 335 -10.78 4.40 13.23
CA PHE A 335 -9.79 5.32 12.67
C PHE A 335 -8.39 5.10 13.26
N VAL A 336 -8.30 4.89 14.58
CA VAL A 336 -7.01 4.60 15.25
C VAL A 336 -6.44 3.27 14.79
N VAL A 337 -7.27 2.22 14.67
CA VAL A 337 -6.85 0.93 14.09
C VAL A 337 -6.32 1.12 12.67
N TYR A 338 -7.05 1.84 11.82
CA TYR A 338 -6.61 2.17 10.46
C TYR A 338 -5.23 2.88 10.46
N LYS A 339 -5.08 3.95 11.26
CA LYS A 339 -3.83 4.72 11.35
C LYS A 339 -2.66 3.89 11.87
N PHE A 340 -2.91 3.00 12.84
CA PHE A 340 -1.90 2.10 13.37
C PHE A 340 -1.39 1.15 12.27
N PHE A 341 -2.29 0.46 11.57
CA PHE A 341 -1.90 -0.46 10.50
C PHE A 341 -1.21 0.28 9.35
N SER A 342 -1.76 1.43 8.91
CA SER A 342 -1.20 2.19 7.79
C SER A 342 0.21 2.72 8.08
N THR A 343 0.52 3.02 9.34
CA THR A 343 1.80 3.64 9.74
C THR A 343 2.83 2.61 10.18
N ALA A 344 2.42 1.66 11.02
CA ALA A 344 3.33 0.72 11.67
C ALA A 344 3.48 -0.60 10.91
N VAL A 345 2.46 -1.03 10.16
CA VAL A 345 2.39 -2.39 9.62
C VAL A 345 2.63 -2.46 8.11
N THR A 346 2.43 -1.36 7.39
CA THR A 346 2.54 -1.30 5.92
C THR A 346 3.90 -1.74 5.39
N TYR A 347 5.01 -1.13 5.81
CA TYR A 347 6.34 -1.53 5.31
C TYR A 347 6.77 -2.94 5.73
N PRO A 348 6.52 -3.38 6.99
CA PRO A 348 6.72 -4.78 7.37
C PRO A 348 5.96 -5.77 6.48
N LEU A 349 4.71 -5.45 6.14
CA LEU A 349 3.89 -6.25 5.24
C LEU A 349 4.47 -6.27 3.82
N LEU A 350 4.87 -5.11 3.28
CA LEU A 350 5.48 -5.02 1.95
C LEU A 350 6.76 -5.85 1.86
N PHE A 351 7.57 -5.88 2.93
CA PHE A 351 8.74 -6.76 3.04
C PHE A 351 8.35 -8.23 3.02
N ALA A 352 7.39 -8.63 3.86
CA ALA A 352 6.91 -10.01 3.95
C ALA A 352 6.45 -10.54 2.57
N ILE A 353 5.67 -9.73 1.85
CA ILE A 353 5.19 -10.04 0.50
C ILE A 353 6.34 -10.08 -0.50
N GLY A 354 7.25 -9.11 -0.44
CA GLY A 354 8.42 -9.05 -1.30
C GLY A 354 9.27 -10.33 -1.23
N VAL A 355 9.46 -10.85 -0.02
CA VAL A 355 10.19 -12.10 0.22
C VAL A 355 9.38 -13.33 -0.19
N ALA A 356 8.09 -13.39 0.16
CA ALA A 356 7.31 -14.63 0.10
C ALA A 356 6.49 -14.82 -1.20
N MET A 357 6.13 -13.74 -1.89
CA MET A 357 5.13 -13.74 -2.96
C MET A 357 5.57 -13.03 -4.25
N THR A 358 6.74 -12.38 -4.27
CA THR A 358 7.22 -11.62 -5.43
C THR A 358 8.42 -12.33 -6.07
N PRO A 359 8.23 -13.15 -7.12
CA PRO A 359 9.33 -13.85 -7.79
C PRO A 359 10.17 -12.90 -8.66
N TRP A 360 11.42 -12.66 -8.23
CA TRP A 360 12.35 -11.74 -8.89
C TRP A 360 12.71 -12.19 -10.31
N ASP A 361 12.93 -13.49 -10.52
CA ASP A 361 13.24 -14.09 -11.82
C ASP A 361 12.15 -13.76 -12.85
N LYS A 362 10.88 -13.93 -12.47
CA LYS A 362 9.73 -13.63 -13.33
C LYS A 362 9.63 -12.14 -13.62
N LEU A 363 9.87 -11.28 -12.62
CA LEU A 363 9.92 -9.84 -12.84
C LEU A 363 11.00 -9.47 -13.86
N THR A 364 12.22 -10.01 -13.72
CA THR A 364 13.32 -9.73 -14.65
C THR A 364 13.06 -10.29 -16.06
N ALA A 365 12.37 -11.43 -16.17
CA ALA A 365 11.97 -11.99 -17.45
C ALA A 365 10.98 -11.09 -18.23
N ALA A 366 10.22 -10.24 -17.54
CA ALA A 366 9.31 -9.29 -18.18
C ALA A 366 10.04 -8.11 -18.88
N PHE A 367 11.30 -7.85 -18.53
CA PHE A 367 12.07 -6.70 -19.00
C PHE A 367 12.60 -6.89 -20.43
N THR A 368 11.68 -6.92 -21.40
CA THR A 368 12.01 -6.64 -22.80
C THR A 368 11.52 -5.25 -23.16
N ILE A 369 12.24 -4.54 -24.03
CA ILE A 369 11.90 -3.15 -24.41
C ILE A 369 10.44 -3.09 -24.92
N VAL A 370 10.04 -4.07 -25.73
CA VAL A 370 8.70 -4.16 -26.30
C VAL A 370 7.64 -4.38 -25.23
N ASN A 371 7.85 -5.30 -24.29
CA ASN A 371 6.91 -5.53 -23.18
C ASN A 371 6.81 -4.31 -22.26
N VAL A 372 7.95 -3.71 -21.91
CA VAL A 372 8.01 -2.52 -21.05
C VAL A 372 7.21 -1.36 -21.67
N VAL A 373 7.44 -1.05 -22.95
CA VAL A 373 6.71 0.05 -23.63
C VAL A 373 5.21 -0.24 -23.69
N THR A 374 4.83 -1.49 -23.97
CA THR A 374 3.41 -1.91 -24.03
C THR A 374 2.74 -1.79 -22.65
N ILE A 375 3.39 -2.29 -21.61
CA ILE A 375 2.88 -2.26 -20.23
C ILE A 375 2.77 -0.82 -19.74
N VAL A 376 3.81 0.00 -19.94
CA VAL A 376 3.81 1.41 -19.56
C VAL A 376 2.71 2.17 -20.27
N SER A 377 2.53 1.94 -21.58
CA SER A 377 1.44 2.56 -22.35
C SER A 377 0.06 2.15 -21.84
N THR A 378 -0.11 0.88 -21.47
CA THR A 378 -1.37 0.34 -20.92
C THR A 378 -1.71 1.00 -19.58
N VAL A 379 -0.78 0.98 -18.62
CA VAL A 379 -0.99 1.56 -17.29
C VAL A 379 -1.11 3.09 -17.35
N ALA A 380 -0.31 3.77 -18.17
CA ALA A 380 -0.41 5.21 -18.36
C ALA A 380 -1.75 5.62 -18.98
N THR A 381 -2.28 4.83 -19.93
CA THR A 381 -3.61 5.05 -20.49
C THR A 381 -4.69 4.86 -19.45
N LEU A 382 -4.65 3.75 -18.69
CA LEU A 382 -5.57 3.47 -17.59
C LEU A 382 -5.64 4.65 -16.60
N MET A 383 -4.48 5.12 -16.16
CA MET A 383 -4.36 6.23 -15.22
C MET A 383 -4.78 7.57 -15.85
N GLY A 384 -4.37 7.83 -17.10
CA GLY A 384 -4.71 9.04 -17.83
C GLY A 384 -6.22 9.17 -18.10
N THR A 385 -6.87 8.08 -18.50
CA THR A 385 -8.33 8.02 -18.64
C THR A 385 -9.00 8.21 -17.28
N GLY A 386 -8.50 7.58 -16.22
CA GLY A 386 -8.98 7.79 -14.85
C GLY A 386 -8.92 9.26 -14.42
N PHE A 387 -7.83 9.96 -14.77
CA PHE A 387 -7.67 11.39 -14.53
C PHE A 387 -8.71 12.23 -15.28
N VAL A 388 -8.84 12.02 -16.60
CA VAL A 388 -9.73 12.81 -17.45
C VAL A 388 -11.19 12.56 -17.11
N VAL A 389 -11.61 11.28 -17.05
CA VAL A 389 -12.98 10.88 -16.74
C VAL A 389 -13.34 11.25 -15.30
N GLY A 390 -12.42 11.09 -14.35
CA GLY A 390 -12.59 11.56 -12.97
C GLY A 390 -12.92 13.06 -12.92
N ARG A 391 -12.19 13.88 -13.68
CA ARG A 391 -12.46 15.32 -13.78
C ARG A 391 -13.85 15.62 -14.32
N LEU A 392 -14.28 14.91 -15.37
CA LEU A 392 -15.61 15.07 -15.96
C LEU A 392 -16.73 14.69 -14.97
N MET A 393 -16.47 13.72 -14.10
CA MET A 393 -17.40 13.25 -13.07
C MET A 393 -17.36 14.08 -11.77
N LYS A 394 -16.67 15.23 -11.78
CA LYS A 394 -16.46 16.11 -10.62
C LYS A 394 -15.76 15.42 -9.44
N MET A 395 -14.84 14.51 -9.75
CA MET A 395 -13.96 13.86 -8.78
C MET A 395 -12.56 14.49 -8.86
N TYR A 396 -11.76 14.34 -7.80
CA TYR A 396 -10.37 14.77 -7.81
C TYR A 396 -9.58 13.91 -8.82
N PRO A 397 -9.03 14.52 -9.90
CA PRO A 397 -8.46 13.77 -11.01
C PRO A 397 -7.29 12.87 -10.59
N ILE A 398 -6.40 13.36 -9.72
CA ILE A 398 -5.22 12.62 -9.27
C ILE A 398 -5.63 11.41 -8.43
N ASP A 399 -6.51 11.61 -7.45
CA ASP A 399 -6.98 10.54 -6.57
C ASP A 399 -7.77 9.48 -7.36
N THR A 400 -8.56 9.90 -8.35
CA THR A 400 -9.27 8.99 -9.26
C THR A 400 -8.31 8.19 -10.12
N ALA A 401 -7.27 8.82 -10.68
CA ALA A 401 -6.25 8.15 -11.47
C ALA A 401 -5.46 7.11 -10.65
N ILE A 402 -5.15 7.41 -9.38
CA ILE A 402 -4.45 6.50 -8.47
C ILE A 402 -5.34 5.30 -8.11
N VAL A 403 -6.63 5.51 -7.83
CA VAL A 403 -7.57 4.39 -7.64
C VAL A 403 -7.69 3.55 -8.91
N ASN A 404 -7.69 4.18 -10.09
CA ASN A 404 -7.69 3.43 -11.34
C ASN A 404 -6.38 2.65 -11.55
N ALA A 405 -5.24 3.19 -11.10
CA ALA A 405 -3.96 2.50 -11.11
C ALA A 405 -3.99 1.20 -10.30
N CYS A 406 -4.77 1.14 -9.21
CA CYS A 406 -4.95 -0.08 -8.41
C CYS A 406 -5.51 -1.24 -9.23
N HIS A 407 -6.32 -0.96 -10.26
CA HIS A 407 -6.80 -1.98 -11.20
C HIS A 407 -5.65 -2.69 -11.95
N SER A 408 -4.48 -2.04 -12.06
CA SER A 408 -3.23 -2.62 -12.59
C SER A 408 -2.27 -3.18 -11.53
N GLY A 409 -2.70 -3.21 -10.26
CA GLY A 409 -1.92 -3.70 -9.13
C GLY A 409 -1.94 -5.22 -9.01
N GLN A 410 -0.95 -5.76 -8.28
CA GLN A 410 -0.85 -7.18 -7.94
C GLN A 410 -1.89 -7.65 -6.90
N GLY A 411 -3.15 -7.22 -7.03
CA GLY A 411 -4.20 -7.51 -6.06
C GLY A 411 -4.09 -6.59 -4.84
N GLY A 412 -4.56 -7.06 -3.68
CA GLY A 412 -4.50 -6.25 -2.46
C GLY A 412 -3.08 -5.87 -2.04
N THR A 413 -2.06 -6.66 -2.38
CA THR A 413 -0.65 -6.28 -2.13
C THR A 413 -0.22 -5.10 -3.00
N GLY A 414 -0.60 -5.12 -4.27
CA GLY A 414 -0.35 -4.03 -5.22
C GLY A 414 -1.07 -2.75 -4.79
N ASP A 415 -2.33 -2.84 -4.35
CA ASP A 415 -3.08 -1.70 -3.82
C ASP A 415 -2.33 -1.03 -2.67
N VAL A 416 -1.84 -1.82 -1.71
CA VAL A 416 -1.06 -1.31 -0.59
C VAL A 416 0.19 -0.60 -1.08
N ALA A 417 0.95 -1.18 -2.01
CA ALA A 417 2.15 -0.56 -2.53
C ALA A 417 1.86 0.73 -3.31
N ILE A 418 0.84 0.74 -4.16
CA ILE A 418 0.39 1.89 -4.98
C ILE A 418 -0.06 3.04 -4.07
N LEU A 419 -0.94 2.76 -3.11
CA LEU A 419 -1.46 3.76 -2.19
C LEU A 419 -0.40 4.25 -1.19
N THR A 420 0.56 3.39 -0.81
CA THR A 420 1.72 3.80 -0.01
C THR A 420 2.62 4.74 -0.80
N ALA A 421 2.90 4.43 -2.07
CA ALA A 421 3.69 5.30 -2.94
C ALA A 421 3.04 6.67 -3.15
N ALA A 422 1.71 6.70 -3.22
CA ALA A 422 0.95 7.93 -3.35
C ALA A 422 0.52 8.58 -2.02
N ASN A 423 0.92 8.07 -0.85
CA ASN A 423 0.50 8.60 0.46
C ASN A 423 -1.03 8.72 0.64
N ARG A 424 -1.81 7.75 0.13
CA ARG A 424 -3.29 7.79 0.09
C ARG A 424 -3.95 6.49 0.57
N MET A 425 -3.47 5.91 1.66
CA MET A 425 -4.01 4.66 2.23
C MET A 425 -5.52 4.71 2.55
N GLN A 426 -6.09 5.90 2.76
CA GLN A 426 -7.52 6.13 2.95
C GLN A 426 -8.37 5.73 1.73
N LEU A 427 -7.77 5.62 0.54
CA LEU A 427 -8.45 5.19 -0.68
C LEU A 427 -8.53 3.67 -0.82
N MET A 428 -8.01 2.88 0.14
CA MET A 428 -8.00 1.42 0.10
C MET A 428 -9.38 0.79 -0.21
N PRO A 429 -10.51 1.26 0.35
CA PRO A 429 -11.82 0.71 -0.01
C PRO A 429 -12.12 0.83 -1.51
N PHE A 430 -11.80 1.98 -2.11
CA PHE A 430 -12.02 2.20 -3.54
C PHE A 430 -11.03 1.42 -4.40
N ALA A 431 -9.78 1.31 -3.98
CA ALA A 431 -8.77 0.47 -4.62
C ALA A 431 -9.24 -0.99 -4.68
N GLN A 432 -9.80 -1.51 -3.59
CA GLN A 432 -10.26 -2.90 -3.54
C GLN A 432 -11.46 -3.16 -4.45
N ILE A 433 -12.33 -2.17 -4.67
CA ILE A 433 -13.37 -2.25 -5.70
C ILE A 433 -12.73 -2.32 -7.08
N ALA A 434 -11.83 -1.39 -7.39
CA ALA A 434 -11.14 -1.33 -8.68
C ALA A 434 -10.42 -2.64 -9.00
N THR A 435 -9.70 -3.18 -8.02
CA THR A 435 -8.89 -4.38 -8.15
C THR A 435 -9.73 -5.65 -8.18
N ARG A 436 -10.62 -5.85 -7.19
CA ARG A 436 -11.35 -7.12 -7.06
C ARG A 436 -12.57 -7.22 -7.96
N ILE A 437 -13.41 -6.19 -7.94
CA ILE A 437 -14.65 -6.18 -8.74
C ILE A 437 -14.30 -5.84 -10.19
N GLY A 438 -13.48 -4.81 -10.41
CA GLY A 438 -13.01 -4.49 -11.75
C GLY A 438 -12.26 -5.66 -12.38
N GLY A 439 -11.33 -6.28 -11.66
CA GLY A 439 -10.57 -7.44 -12.15
C GLY A 439 -11.47 -8.62 -12.50
N ALA A 440 -12.42 -8.98 -11.63
CA ALA A 440 -13.38 -10.04 -11.91
C ALA A 440 -14.23 -9.75 -13.17
N ILE A 441 -14.65 -8.51 -13.38
CA ILE A 441 -15.37 -8.10 -14.60
C ILE A 441 -14.49 -8.29 -15.84
N VAL A 442 -13.24 -7.81 -15.80
CA VAL A 442 -12.30 -7.94 -16.93
C VAL A 442 -12.03 -9.41 -17.27
N VAL A 443 -11.76 -10.25 -16.27
CA VAL A 443 -11.55 -11.69 -16.47
C VAL A 443 -12.80 -12.33 -17.06
N THR A 444 -13.97 -12.10 -16.47
CA THR A 444 -15.23 -12.71 -16.92
C THR A 444 -15.56 -12.30 -18.36
N VAL A 445 -15.49 -11.01 -18.69
CA VAL A 445 -15.74 -10.51 -20.04
C VAL A 445 -14.75 -11.12 -21.03
N THR A 446 -13.46 -11.20 -20.67
CA THR A 446 -12.45 -11.79 -21.55
C THR A 446 -12.75 -13.26 -21.84
N LEU A 447 -13.08 -14.06 -20.82
CA LEU A 447 -13.39 -15.47 -20.99
C LEU A 447 -14.65 -15.67 -21.84
N ILE A 448 -15.68 -14.85 -21.66
CA ILE A 448 -16.88 -14.88 -22.51
C ILE A 448 -16.53 -14.55 -23.96
N LEU A 449 -15.69 -13.53 -24.20
CA LEU A 449 -15.26 -13.16 -25.53
C LEU A 449 -14.44 -14.27 -26.20
N ILE A 450 -13.55 -14.93 -25.47
CA ILE A 450 -12.81 -16.09 -26.00
C ILE A 450 -13.76 -17.26 -26.27
N ALA A 451 -14.71 -17.55 -25.39
CA ALA A 451 -15.65 -18.65 -25.61
C ALA A 451 -16.52 -18.46 -26.88
N HIS A 452 -16.82 -17.22 -27.27
CA HIS A 452 -17.66 -16.91 -28.43
C HIS A 452 -16.88 -16.65 -29.72
N PHE A 453 -15.67 -16.07 -29.63
CA PHE A 453 -14.89 -15.62 -30.79
C PHE A 453 -13.52 -16.32 -30.92
N GLY A 454 -13.15 -17.17 -29.97
CA GLY A 454 -11.79 -17.69 -29.77
C GLY A 454 -11.45 -18.94 -30.55
#